data_AF-A0A522A9I8-F1
#
_entry.id   AF-A0A522A9I8-F1
#
_cell.length_a   1.000
_cell.length_b   1.000
_cell.length_c   1.000
_cell.angle_alpha   90.00
_cell.angle_beta   90.00
_cell.angle_gamma   90.00
#
_symmetry.space_group_name_H-M   'P 1'
#
loop_
_entity.id
_entity.type
_entity.pdbx_description
1 polymer ?
#
loop_
_entity_poly.entity_id
_entity_poly.type
_entity_poly.pdbx_seq_one_letter_code
_entity_poly.pdbx_strand_id
1 'polypeptide(L)'
;MTDAAIVNSGAVRPAHIPDEVVYDFDYFFDPAFLADPHRRFLDLLEKAPPVIWNPQHGGQWMVLSHEANFKAARDWESFSSQLIPDAMLMEMMRTLPAGVHIPRMAPITMNPPEHAKYRAPLQSAFSP
;
A
#
# COMPACT_ATOMS: atom_id res chain seq x y z
N MET A 1 0.28 33.26 0.43
CA MET A 1 -0.51 32.05 0.12
C MET A 1 -0.48 31.22 1.38
N THR A 2 -1.61 31.11 2.05
CA THR A 2 -1.69 30.58 3.43
C THR A 2 -1.47 29.08 3.40
N ASP A 3 -0.46 28.63 4.12
CA ASP A 3 -0.08 27.23 4.33
C ASP A 3 -1.13 26.59 5.24
N ALA A 4 -2.25 26.17 4.66
CA ALA A 4 -3.25 25.39 5.37
C ALA A 4 -2.71 23.97 5.47
N ALA A 5 -2.01 23.67 6.57
CA ALA A 5 -1.70 22.30 6.96
C ALA A 5 -2.99 21.47 6.85
N ILE A 6 -3.01 20.50 5.94
CA ILE A 6 -4.14 19.59 5.81
C ILE A 6 -4.16 18.79 7.11
N VAL A 7 -5.09 19.13 8.00
CA VAL A 7 -5.34 18.38 9.22
C VAL A 7 -6.04 17.09 8.81
N ASN A 8 -5.25 16.02 8.66
CA ASN A 8 -5.79 14.69 8.41
C ASN A 8 -6.39 14.15 9.71
N SER A 9 -7.70 14.26 9.86
CA SER A 9 -8.41 13.55 10.92
C SER A 9 -8.32 12.06 10.61
N GLY A 10 -7.40 11.36 11.26
CA GLY A 10 -7.17 9.93 11.05
C GLY A 10 -8.46 9.09 11.11
N ALA A 11 -8.45 7.96 10.42
CA ALA A 11 -9.58 7.04 10.35
C ALA A 11 -10.00 6.54 11.74
N VAL A 12 -11.31 6.35 11.92
CA VAL A 12 -11.85 5.70 13.11
C VAL A 12 -11.29 4.28 13.18
N ARG A 13 -10.59 3.96 14.27
CA ARG A 13 -10.04 2.62 14.51
C ARG A 13 -11.15 1.57 14.45
N PRO A 14 -11.06 0.56 13.57
CA PRO A 14 -11.97 -0.58 13.58
C PRO A 14 -11.87 -1.39 14.88
N ALA A 15 -13.00 -1.91 15.37
CA ALA A 15 -13.07 -2.61 16.66
C ALA A 15 -12.19 -3.87 16.78
N HIS A 16 -11.81 -4.49 15.66
CA HIS A 16 -10.94 -5.67 15.64
C HIS A 16 -9.45 -5.32 15.73
N ILE A 17 -9.09 -4.04 15.72
CA ILE A 17 -7.70 -3.60 15.80
C ILE A 17 -7.35 -3.29 17.26
N PRO A 18 -6.41 -4.03 17.86
CA PRO A 18 -6.06 -3.82 19.26
C PRO A 18 -5.27 -2.51 19.45
N ASP A 19 -5.32 -1.92 20.65
CA ASP A 19 -4.74 -0.58 20.89
C ASP A 19 -3.20 -0.60 20.78
N GLU A 20 -2.57 -1.70 21.16
CA GLU A 20 -1.11 -1.85 21.19
C GLU A 20 -0.43 -1.81 19.81
N VAL A 21 -1.19 -1.97 18.72
CA VAL A 21 -0.64 -1.87 17.36
C VAL A 21 -1.00 -0.57 16.66
N VAL A 22 -1.75 0.33 17.30
CA VAL A 22 -2.11 1.63 16.73
C VAL A 22 -0.90 2.55 16.79
N TYR A 23 -0.45 3.03 15.64
CA TYR A 23 0.71 3.93 15.55
C TYR A 23 0.43 5.05 14.55
N ASP A 24 0.50 6.30 15.01
CA ASP A 24 0.28 7.47 14.15
C ASP A 24 1.55 7.81 13.34
N PHE A 25 1.49 7.62 12.02
CA PHE A 25 2.59 7.91 11.11
C PHE A 25 2.10 8.51 9.80
N ASP A 26 2.28 9.83 9.63
CA ASP A 26 1.91 10.50 8.39
C ASP A 26 3.08 10.47 7.37
N TYR A 27 3.08 9.49 6.48
CA TYR A 27 4.11 9.35 5.43
C TYR A 27 4.00 10.40 4.30
N PHE A 28 3.02 11.31 4.35
CA PHE A 28 2.93 12.46 3.43
C PHE A 28 3.36 13.76 4.09
N PHE A 29 2.96 14.00 5.34
CA PHE A 29 3.07 15.32 5.96
C PHE A 29 3.80 15.34 7.31
N ASP A 30 4.31 14.22 7.82
CA ASP A 30 5.15 14.22 9.02
C ASP A 30 6.40 15.10 8.78
N PRO A 31 6.59 16.20 9.52
CA PRO A 31 7.71 17.11 9.28
C PRO A 31 9.08 16.44 9.43
N ALA A 32 9.20 15.47 10.34
CA ALA A 32 10.45 14.72 10.50
C ALA A 32 10.67 13.76 9.32
N PHE A 33 9.59 13.19 8.75
CA PHE A 33 9.68 12.41 7.52
C PHE A 33 10.10 13.26 6.32
N LEU A 34 9.52 14.46 6.18
CA LEU A 34 9.86 15.39 5.09
C LEU A 34 11.29 15.94 5.22
N ALA A 35 11.80 16.10 6.44
CA ALA A 35 13.17 16.58 6.68
C ALA A 35 14.22 15.48 6.45
N ASP A 36 13.99 14.27 6.98
CA ASP A 36 14.88 13.13 6.80
C ASP A 36 14.07 11.81 6.84
N PRO A 37 13.62 11.30 5.68
CA PRO A 37 12.73 10.15 5.62
C PRO A 37 13.40 8.88 6.12
N HIS A 38 14.71 8.72 5.88
CA HIS A 38 15.45 7.55 6.33
C HIS A 38 15.59 7.55 7.84
N ARG A 39 16.00 8.67 8.44
CA ARG A 39 16.09 8.78 9.90
C ARG A 39 14.75 8.59 10.56
N ARG A 40 13.69 9.16 10.00
CA ARG A 40 12.33 9.02 10.54
C ARG A 40 11.81 7.60 10.48
N PHE A 41 12.06 6.88 9.38
CA PHE A 41 11.73 5.46 9.30
C PHE A 41 12.55 4.61 10.25
N LEU A 42 13.85 4.87 10.41
CA LEU A 42 14.67 4.14 11.38
C LEU A 42 14.15 4.32 12.82
N ASP A 43 13.74 5.53 13.17
CA ASP A 43 13.09 5.82 14.46
C ASP A 43 11.79 5.04 14.64
N LEU A 44 10.99 4.94 13.57
CA LEU A 44 9.77 4.12 13.56
C LEU A 44 10.09 2.64 13.77
N LEU A 45 11.07 2.10 13.05
CA LEU A 45 11.48 0.69 13.15
C LEU A 45 12.01 0.32 14.55
N GLU A 46 12.63 1.26 15.26
CA GLU A 46 13.16 1.04 16.62
C GLU A 46 12.04 1.04 17.68
N LYS A 47 10.99 1.85 17.49
CA LYS A 47 9.98 2.12 18.52
C LYS A 47 8.67 1.37 18.33
N ALA A 48 8.32 1.02 17.10
CA ALA A 48 7.02 0.44 16.78
C ALA A 48 7.05 -1.10 16.76
N PRO A 49 5.90 -1.75 17.01
CA PRO A 49 5.76 -3.19 16.76
C PRO A 49 6.07 -3.59 15.29
N PRO A 50 6.40 -4.87 15.03
CA PRO A 50 6.71 -5.35 13.68
C PRO A 50 5.64 -5.12 12.60
N VAL A 51 4.38 -5.03 13.02
CA VAL A 51 3.20 -4.72 12.19
C VAL A 51 2.35 -3.73 12.98
N ILE A 52 1.99 -2.61 12.36
CA ILE A 52 1.20 -1.54 12.98
C ILE A 52 -0.02 -1.20 12.14
N TRP A 53 -1.06 -0.73 12.82
CA TRP A 53 -2.18 -0.03 12.22
C TRP A 53 -1.96 1.48 12.26
N ASN A 54 -1.88 2.12 11.10
CA ASN A 54 -1.75 3.56 10.97
C ASN A 54 -3.12 4.17 10.65
N PRO A 55 -3.70 5.05 11.49
CA PRO A 55 -4.99 5.66 11.21
C PRO A 55 -4.93 6.73 10.10
N GLN A 56 -3.74 7.20 9.70
CA GLN A 56 -3.62 8.23 8.67
C GLN A 56 -4.12 7.75 7.30
N HIS A 57 -4.71 8.67 6.52
CA HIS A 57 -5.07 8.49 5.11
C HIS A 57 -6.13 7.41 4.84
N GLY A 58 -7.21 7.41 5.62
CA GLY A 58 -8.24 6.35 5.58
C GLY A 58 -7.82 5.08 6.31
N GLY A 59 -6.58 5.07 6.77
CA GLY A 59 -5.94 4.09 7.58
C GLY A 59 -5.46 2.86 6.80
N GLN A 60 -4.25 2.40 7.13
CA GLN A 60 -3.66 1.19 6.57
C GLN A 60 -2.77 0.42 7.55
N TRP A 61 -2.66 -0.89 7.35
CA TRP A 61 -1.61 -1.68 8.00
C TRP A 61 -0.25 -1.33 7.39
N MET A 62 0.77 -1.22 8.22
CA MET A 62 2.17 -1.12 7.79
C MET A 62 2.96 -2.30 8.36
N VAL A 63 3.72 -2.95 7.49
CA VAL A 63 4.57 -4.09 7.85
C VAL A 63 6.01 -3.61 7.91
N LEU A 64 6.57 -3.56 9.12
CA LEU A 64 7.83 -2.87 9.41
C LEU A 64 9.03 -3.83 9.46
N SER A 65 8.83 -5.05 9.95
CA SER A 65 9.91 -6.03 10.07
C SER A 65 10.16 -6.80 8.76
N HIS A 66 11.42 -7.19 8.55
CA HIS A 66 11.78 -8.10 7.46
C HIS A 66 11.00 -9.41 7.52
N GLU A 67 10.88 -10.04 8.69
CA GLU A 67 10.20 -11.34 8.82
C GLU A 67 8.73 -11.26 8.41
N ALA A 68 8.00 -10.25 8.90
CA ALA A 68 6.59 -10.08 8.57
C ALA A 68 6.41 -9.74 7.08
N ASN A 69 7.25 -8.85 6.53
CA ASN A 69 7.19 -8.49 5.11
C ASN A 69 7.52 -9.67 4.20
N PHE A 70 8.54 -10.46 4.55
CA PHE A 70 8.95 -11.63 3.79
C PHE A 70 7.83 -12.66 3.68
N LYS A 71 7.07 -12.87 4.76
CA LYS A 71 5.90 -13.76 4.77
C LYS A 71 4.78 -13.20 3.92
N ALA A 72 4.37 -11.96 4.17
CA ALA A 72 3.25 -11.32 3.47
C ALA A 72 3.49 -11.21 1.95
N ALA A 73 4.68 -10.77 1.53
CA ALA A 73 5.02 -10.60 0.12
C ALA A 73 5.08 -11.93 -0.69
N ARG A 74 5.02 -13.08 -0.02
CA ARG A 74 5.00 -14.41 -0.65
C ARG A 74 3.64 -15.09 -0.61
N ASP A 75 2.71 -14.58 0.19
CA ASP A 75 1.36 -15.11 0.33
C ASP A 75 0.38 -14.24 -0.46
N TRP A 76 0.35 -14.44 -1.77
CA TRP A 76 -0.54 -13.66 -2.66
C TRP A 76 -2.02 -13.99 -2.45
N GLU A 77 -2.34 -15.14 -1.85
CA GLU A 77 -3.73 -15.57 -1.61
C GLU A 77 -4.34 -14.72 -0.49
N SER A 78 -3.57 -14.45 0.57
CA SER A 78 -3.98 -13.53 1.64
C SER A 78 -3.69 -12.06 1.29
N PHE A 79 -2.56 -11.77 0.62
CA PHE A 79 -2.09 -10.43 0.29
C PHE A 79 -2.05 -10.23 -1.23
N SER A 80 -3.24 -10.06 -1.81
CA SER A 80 -3.42 -9.78 -3.23
C SER A 80 -2.68 -8.50 -3.66
N SER A 81 -2.05 -8.53 -4.82
CA SER A 81 -1.50 -7.33 -5.47
C SER A 81 -2.55 -6.52 -6.23
N GLN A 82 -3.78 -7.01 -6.33
CA GLN A 82 -4.89 -6.29 -6.97
C GLN A 82 -5.33 -5.10 -6.11
N LEU A 83 -5.51 -3.93 -6.72
CA LEU A 83 -6.08 -2.75 -6.03
C LEU A 83 -7.55 -2.93 -5.69
N ILE A 84 -8.30 -3.55 -6.61
CA ILE A 84 -9.68 -3.98 -6.44
C ILE A 84 -9.83 -5.34 -7.13
N PRO A 85 -10.79 -6.19 -6.72
CA PRO A 85 -11.02 -7.47 -7.38
C PRO A 85 -11.27 -7.31 -8.88
N ASP A 86 -10.72 -8.21 -9.71
CA ASP A 86 -10.83 -8.12 -11.18
C ASP A 86 -12.30 -8.11 -11.66
N ALA A 87 -13.19 -8.81 -10.96
CA ALA A 87 -14.63 -8.78 -11.23
C ALA A 87 -15.22 -7.37 -11.06
N MET A 88 -14.79 -6.64 -10.02
CA MET A 88 -15.21 -5.27 -9.76
C MET A 88 -14.61 -4.31 -10.79
N LEU A 89 -13.33 -4.47 -11.14
CA LEU A 89 -12.71 -3.67 -12.20
C LEU A 89 -13.41 -3.84 -13.54
N MET A 90 -13.74 -5.08 -13.93
CA MET A 90 -14.47 -5.37 -15.16
C MET A 90 -15.86 -4.73 -15.16
N GLU A 91 -16.58 -4.80 -14.05
CA GLU A 91 -17.89 -4.16 -13.95
C GLU A 91 -17.78 -2.64 -14.05
N MET A 92 -16.83 -2.03 -13.34
CA MET A 92 -16.54 -0.59 -13.47
C MET A 92 -16.26 -0.22 -14.93
N MET A 93 -15.43 -0.98 -15.64
CA MET A 93 -15.13 -0.72 -17.05
C MET A 93 -16.36 -0.78 -17.97
N ARG A 94 -17.33 -1.66 -17.70
CA ARG A 94 -18.58 -1.74 -18.48
C ARG A 94 -19.48 -0.51 -18.32
N THR A 95 -19.37 0.17 -17.18
CA THR A 95 -20.15 1.38 -16.90
C THR A 95 -19.53 2.64 -17.49
N LEU A 96 -18.30 2.58 -18.00
CA LEU A 96 -17.61 3.73 -18.56
C LEU A 96 -18.18 4.11 -19.93
N PRO A 97 -18.20 5.41 -20.29
CA PRO A 97 -18.55 5.84 -21.64
C PRO A 97 -17.63 5.20 -22.69
N ALA A 98 -18.16 5.00 -23.91
CA ALA A 98 -17.39 4.47 -25.02
C ALA A 98 -16.10 5.29 -25.26
N GLY A 99 -14.97 4.60 -25.36
CA GLY A 99 -13.65 5.23 -25.55
C GLY A 99 -12.91 5.61 -24.26
N VAL A 100 -13.55 5.47 -23.09
CA VAL A 100 -12.88 5.68 -21.79
C VAL A 100 -12.31 4.34 -21.30
N HIS A 101 -11.02 4.33 -20.99
CA HIS A 101 -10.31 3.16 -20.48
C HIS A 101 -9.50 3.51 -19.24
N ILE A 102 -9.64 2.71 -18.19
CA ILE A 102 -8.79 2.80 -16.99
C ILE A 102 -7.60 1.85 -17.20
N PRO A 103 -6.38 2.36 -17.38
CA PRO A 103 -5.23 1.49 -17.60
C PRO A 103 -4.95 0.65 -16.35
N ARG A 104 -4.85 -0.67 -16.53
CA ARG A 104 -4.34 -1.57 -15.48
C ARG A 104 -2.82 -1.46 -15.45
N MET A 105 -2.24 -1.25 -14.27
CA MET A 105 -0.79 -1.19 -14.09
C MET A 105 -0.20 -2.61 -14.06
N ALA A 106 -0.09 -3.22 -15.24
CA ALA A 106 0.50 -4.54 -15.41
C ALA A 106 2.04 -4.48 -15.40
N PRO A 107 2.75 -5.42 -14.77
CA PRO A 107 2.22 -6.58 -14.04
C PRO A 107 1.95 -6.30 -12.55
N ILE A 108 2.32 -5.13 -12.01
CA ILE A 108 2.37 -4.89 -10.56
C ILE A 108 1.00 -5.05 -9.85
N THR A 109 -0.13 -4.84 -10.53
CA THR A 109 -1.47 -5.05 -9.95
C THR A 109 -2.12 -6.38 -10.33
N MET A 110 -1.31 -7.43 -10.53
CA MET A 110 -1.76 -8.77 -10.94
C MET A 110 -1.26 -9.85 -9.99
N ASN A 111 -2.10 -10.87 -9.76
CA ASN A 111 -1.70 -12.08 -9.05
C ASN A 111 -1.29 -13.20 -10.03
N PRO A 112 -0.56 -14.23 -9.57
CA PRO A 112 -0.40 -15.47 -10.32
C PRO A 112 -1.76 -16.12 -10.68
N PRO A 113 -1.85 -16.86 -11.80
CA PRO A 113 -0.82 -17.05 -12.82
C PRO A 113 -0.76 -15.92 -13.87
N GLU A 114 -1.71 -14.97 -13.86
CA GLU A 114 -1.77 -13.89 -14.87
C GLU A 114 -0.51 -13.01 -14.85
N HIS A 115 -0.03 -12.65 -13.66
CA HIS A 115 1.21 -11.89 -13.46
C HIS A 115 2.39 -12.46 -14.26
N ALA A 116 2.56 -13.79 -14.27
CA ALA A 116 3.70 -14.44 -14.93
C ALA A 116 3.74 -14.19 -16.44
N LYS A 117 2.58 -14.11 -17.09
CA LYS A 117 2.45 -13.87 -18.53
C LYS A 117 3.02 -12.51 -18.94
N TYR A 118 2.75 -11.48 -18.13
CA TYR A 118 3.22 -10.12 -18.37
C TYR A 118 4.63 -9.88 -17.82
N ARG A 119 5.03 -10.58 -16.76
CA ARG A 119 6.37 -10.46 -16.19
C ARG A 119 7.45 -11.10 -17.05
N ALA A 120 7.16 -12.21 -17.72
CA ALA A 120 8.13 -12.96 -18.54
C ALA A 120 8.86 -12.12 -19.62
N PRO A 121 8.19 -11.36 -20.51
CA PRO A 121 8.89 -10.54 -21.50
C PRO A 121 9.72 -9.42 -20.86
N LEU A 122 9.23 -8.85 -19.75
CA LEU A 122 9.99 -7.85 -18.98
C LEU A 122 11.23 -8.45 -18.32
N GLN A 123 11.18 -9.70 -17.86
CA GLN A 123 12.37 -10.37 -17.33
C GLN A 123 13.41 -10.52 -18.43
N SER A 124 13.04 -10.94 -19.63
CA SER A 124 13.99 -11.09 -20.74
C SER A 124 14.66 -9.77 -21.13
N ALA A 125 13.96 -8.63 -21.07
CA ALA A 125 14.49 -7.35 -21.50
C ALA A 125 15.35 -6.64 -20.42
N PHE A 126 15.09 -6.90 -19.14
CA PHE A 126 15.69 -6.18 -18.01
C PHE A 126 16.51 -7.06 -17.06
N SER A 127 16.73 -8.34 -17.41
CA SER A 127 17.69 -9.19 -16.69
C SER A 127 19.09 -9.04 -17.30
N PRO A 128 20.16 -9.27 -16.53
CA PRO A 128 21.54 -9.24 -17.03
C PRO A 128 21.79 -10.17 -18.24
#